data_AF-A0A0J7KRM9-F1
#
_entry.id   AF-A0A0J7KRM9-F1
#
_cell.length_a   1.000
_cell.length_b   1.000
_cell.length_c   1.000
_cell.angle_alpha   90.00
_cell.angle_beta   90.00
_cell.angle_gamma   90.00
#
_symmetry.space_group_name_H-M   'P 1'
#
loop_
_entity.id
_entity.type
_entity.pdbx_description
1 polymer ?
#
loop_
_entity_poly.entity_id
_entity_poly.type
_entity_poly.pdbx_seq_one_letter_code
_entity_poly.pdbx_strand_id
1 'polypeptide(L)'
;MGRLALQQKREVLKRKSEEAGEQKLYACLTINEMAIRKQAICNNAEKIMGHIDHGIVIKDPTSLSLAKEALVYLITGVNQRWKIPVAYFLIASLMA
;
A
#
# COMPACT_ATOMS: atom_id res chain seq x y z
N MET A 1 3.54 -10.80 5.70
CA MET A 1 4.05 -9.41 5.55
C MET A 1 3.01 -8.32 5.80
N GLY A 2 1.74 -8.46 5.37
CA GLY A 2 0.74 -7.38 5.52
C GLY A 2 0.46 -6.90 6.96
N ARG A 3 0.42 -7.81 7.95
CA ARG A 3 0.12 -7.45 9.35
C ARG A 3 1.20 -6.60 10.03
N LEU A 4 2.49 -6.89 9.79
CA LEU A 4 3.61 -6.14 10.38
C LEU A 4 3.71 -4.73 9.80
N ALA A 5 3.50 -4.58 8.49
CA ALA A 5 3.47 -3.27 7.85
C ALA A 5 2.32 -2.40 8.41
N LEU A 6 1.14 -2.98 8.62
CA LEU A 6 0.00 -2.25 9.20
C LEU A 6 0.27 -1.76 10.64
N GLN A 7 0.91 -2.59 11.47
CA GLN A 7 1.27 -2.21 12.84
C GLN A 7 2.27 -1.05 12.86
N GLN A 8 3.29 -1.09 12.00
CA GLN A 8 4.27 0.00 11.89
C GLN A 8 3.60 1.33 11.50
N LYS A 9 2.62 1.31 10.58
CA LYS A 9 1.90 2.52 10.16
C LYS A 9 1.02 3.10 11.26
N ARG A 10 0.44 2.24 12.11
CA ARG A 10 -0.33 2.68 13.30
C ARG A 10 0.55 3.47 14.27
N GLU A 11 1.76 3.00 14.55
CA GLU A 11 2.66 3.69 15.48
C GLU A 11 3.13 5.05 14.93
N VAL A 12 3.32 5.18 13.60
CA VAL A 12 3.58 6.49 12.98
C VAL A 12 2.41 7.45 13.17
N LEU A 13 1.17 6.98 13.02
CA LEU A 13 -0.02 7.81 13.24
C LEU A 13 -0.18 8.25 14.70
N LYS A 14 0.11 7.36 15.67
CA LYS A 14 0.12 7.72 17.09
C LYS A 14 1.12 8.82 17.39
N ARG A 15 2.35 8.68 16.91
CA ARG A 15 3.39 9.70 17.07
C ARG A 15 2.96 11.04 16.48
N LYS A 16 2.29 11.04 15.32
CA LYS A 16 1.74 12.27 14.73
C LYS A 16 0.64 12.90 15.57
N SER A 17 -0.17 12.08 16.24
CA SER A 17 -1.17 12.55 17.21
C SER A 17 -0.51 13.18 18.44
N GLU A 18 0.55 12.58 18.97
CA GLU A 18 1.30 13.12 20.11
C GLU A 18 1.98 14.46 19.76
N GLU A 19 2.56 14.56 18.56
CA GLU A 19 3.16 15.81 18.03
C GLU A 19 2.13 16.93 17.84
N ALA A 20 0.85 16.60 17.61
CA ALA A 20 -0.22 17.58 17.44
C ALA A 20 -0.81 18.08 18.77
N GLY A 21 -0.59 17.34 19.86
CA GLY A 21 -1.18 17.64 21.17
C GLY A 21 -2.71 17.71 21.10
N GLU A 22 -3.27 18.83 21.58
CA GLU A 22 -4.72 19.08 21.59
C GLU A 22 -5.29 19.51 20.22
N GLN A 23 -4.45 19.70 19.21
CA GLN A 23 -4.92 20.13 17.89
C GLN A 23 -5.58 18.98 17.15
N LYS A 24 -6.80 19.22 16.64
CA LYS A 24 -7.49 18.24 15.80
C LYS A 24 -6.73 18.01 14.49
N LEU A 25 -6.36 16.75 14.27
CA LEU A 25 -5.78 16.30 13.02
C LEU A 25 -6.89 15.94 12.02
N TYR A 26 -6.86 16.61 10.87
CA TYR A 26 -7.68 16.26 9.72
C TYR A 26 -6.79 15.61 8.68
N ALA A 27 -7.25 14.47 8.15
CA ALA A 27 -6.56 13.75 7.11
C ALA A 27 -7.55 13.26 6.05
N CYS A 28 -7.08 13.15 4.81
CA CYS A 28 -7.83 12.62 3.68
C CYS A 28 -7.21 11.28 3.25
N LEU A 29 -8.05 10.30 2.95
CA LEU A 29 -7.63 9.07 2.28
C LEU A 29 -7.62 9.31 0.77
N THR A 30 -6.45 9.28 0.17
CA THR A 30 -6.24 9.43 -1.27
C THR A 30 -5.83 8.10 -1.87
N ILE A 31 -6.36 7.78 -3.05
CA ILE A 31 -6.00 6.60 -3.82
C ILE A 31 -5.25 7.07 -5.05
N ASN A 32 -4.08 6.49 -5.32
CA ASN A 32 -3.32 6.75 -6.54
C ASN A 32 -3.04 5.45 -7.28
N GLU A 33 -3.16 5.52 -8.59
CA GLU A 33 -2.73 4.46 -9.50
C GLU A 33 -1.34 4.82 -10.05
N MET A 34 -0.39 3.91 -9.92
CA MET A 34 0.98 4.10 -10.38
C MET A 34 1.36 2.99 -11.36
N ALA A 35 1.77 3.35 -12.56
CA ALA A 35 2.30 2.37 -13.51
C ALA A 35 3.61 1.76 -12.98
N ILE A 36 3.70 0.43 -13.04
CA ILE A 36 4.89 -0.35 -12.66
C ILE A 36 5.39 -1.17 -13.85
N ARG A 37 6.67 -1.56 -13.81
CA ARG A 37 7.22 -2.45 -14.82
C ARG A 37 6.64 -3.85 -14.63
N LYS A 38 6.16 -4.45 -15.72
CA LYS A 38 5.69 -5.84 -15.73
C LYS A 38 6.88 -6.78 -15.55
N GLN A 39 7.13 -7.22 -14.32
CA GLN A 39 8.23 -8.11 -14.00
C GLN A 39 7.87 -9.01 -12.81
N ALA A 40 8.13 -10.31 -12.94
CA ALA A 40 8.14 -11.22 -11.81
C ALA A 40 9.52 -11.21 -11.16
N ILE A 41 9.57 -10.97 -9.85
CA ILE A 41 10.79 -11.01 -9.04
C ILE A 41 10.65 -12.14 -8.04
N CYS A 42 11.60 -13.07 -8.04
CA CYS A 42 11.73 -14.07 -6.99
C CYS A 42 12.66 -13.52 -5.91
N ASN A 43 12.16 -13.39 -4.68
CA ASN A 43 13.02 -13.01 -3.55
C ASN A 43 13.84 -14.23 -3.06
N ASN A 44 14.89 -13.99 -2.30
CA ASN A 44 15.77 -15.02 -1.70
C ASN A 44 15.03 -16.05 -0.82
N ALA A 45 13.77 -15.80 -0.47
CA ALA A 45 12.89 -16.71 0.25
C ALA A 45 11.91 -17.47 -0.69
N GLU A 46 12.27 -17.62 -1.97
CA GLU A 46 11.50 -18.27 -3.05
C GLU A 46 10.10 -17.68 -3.29
N LYS A 47 9.83 -16.50 -2.76
CA LYS A 47 8.55 -15.82 -2.94
C LYS A 47 8.56 -15.05 -4.25
N ILE A 48 7.71 -15.48 -5.18
CA ILE A 48 7.44 -14.80 -6.44
C ILE A 48 6.54 -13.59 -6.17
N MET A 49 6.98 -12.40 -6.59
CA MET A 49 6.26 -11.12 -6.52
C MET A 49 6.11 -10.52 -7.92
N GLY A 50 5.13 -9.64 -8.13
CA GLY A 50 4.91 -8.96 -9.43
C GLY A 50 3.67 -9.44 -10.20
N HIS A 51 2.97 -10.44 -9.69
CA HIS A 51 1.64 -10.82 -10.15
C HIS A 51 0.57 -9.94 -9.50
N ILE A 52 -0.62 -9.92 -10.12
CA ILE A 52 -1.79 -9.22 -9.58
C ILE A 52 -2.10 -9.75 -8.18
N ASP A 53 -2.24 -8.82 -7.22
CA ASP A 53 -2.52 -9.10 -5.82
C ASP A 53 -3.62 -8.15 -5.31
N HIS A 54 -4.83 -8.69 -5.20
CA HIS A 54 -6.00 -8.01 -4.64
C HIS A 54 -6.10 -8.10 -3.11
N GLY A 55 -5.05 -8.58 -2.41
CA GLY A 55 -5.03 -8.71 -0.96
C GLY A 55 -5.67 -10.00 -0.43
N ILE A 56 -5.97 -10.96 -1.30
CA ILE A 56 -6.44 -12.31 -0.93
C ILE A 56 -5.24 -13.25 -0.92
N VAL A 57 -5.23 -14.26 -0.04
CA VAL A 57 -4.19 -15.31 -0.09
C VAL A 57 -4.33 -16.07 -1.40
N ILE A 58 -3.43 -15.76 -2.33
CA ILE A 58 -3.37 -16.40 -3.64
C ILE A 58 -2.76 -17.79 -3.45
N LYS A 59 -3.55 -18.83 -3.74
CA LYS A 59 -3.12 -20.23 -3.61
C LYS A 59 -2.16 -20.67 -4.71
N ASP A 60 -2.23 -20.05 -5.89
CA ASP A 60 -1.29 -20.27 -7.00
C ASP A 60 -1.00 -18.96 -7.76
N PRO A 61 0.10 -18.26 -7.42
CA PRO A 61 0.48 -16.99 -8.04
C PRO A 61 0.96 -17.13 -9.49
N THR A 62 1.26 -18.35 -9.95
CA THR A 62 1.81 -18.63 -11.29
C THR A 62 0.76 -18.54 -12.39
N SER A 63 -0.52 -18.72 -12.02
CA SER A 63 -1.66 -18.65 -12.93
C SER A 63 -2.13 -17.22 -13.24
N LEU A 64 -1.64 -16.23 -12.49
CA LEU A 64 -2.07 -14.84 -12.58
C LEU A 64 -1.19 -14.04 -13.54
N SER A 65 -1.79 -13.04 -14.18
CA SER A 65 -1.05 -12.12 -15.04
C SER A 65 -0.13 -11.21 -14.23
N LEU A 66 0.95 -10.75 -14.87
CA LEU A 66 1.82 -9.72 -14.30
C LEU A 66 1.03 -8.42 -14.09
N ALA A 67 1.22 -7.82 -12.92
CA ALA A 67 0.63 -6.52 -12.63
C ALA A 67 1.27 -5.43 -13.50
N LYS A 68 0.45 -4.49 -13.96
CA LYS A 68 0.86 -3.33 -14.75
C LYS A 68 0.84 -2.06 -13.89
N GLU A 69 -0.04 -2.03 -12.91
CA GLU A 69 -0.31 -0.87 -12.08
C GLU A 69 -0.27 -1.26 -10.60
N ALA A 70 0.08 -0.30 -9.75
CA ALA A 70 0.03 -0.42 -8.31
C ALA A 70 -0.97 0.61 -7.78
N LEU A 71 -2.01 0.13 -7.11
CA LEU A 71 -3.00 0.95 -6.43
C LEU A 71 -2.51 1.24 -5.02
N VAL A 72 -2.20 2.51 -4.73
CA VAL A 72 -1.63 2.93 -3.45
C VAL A 72 -2.63 3.77 -2.66
N TYR A 73 -2.88 3.36 -1.43
CA TYR A 73 -3.69 4.09 -0.46
C TYR A 73 -2.77 4.96 0.41
N LEU A 74 -3.01 6.26 0.38
CA LEU A 74 -2.25 7.28 1.10
C LEU A 74 -3.16 8.04 2.07
N ILE A 75 -2.74 8.17 3.32
CA ILE A 75 -3.32 9.15 4.24
C ILE A 75 -2.53 10.44 4.13
N THR A 76 -3.19 11.52 3.73
CA THR A 76 -2.58 12.85 3.60
C THR A 76 -3.13 13.76 4.69
N GLY A 77 -2.24 14.37 5.48
CA GLY A 77 -2.61 15.40 6.43
C GLY A 77 -3.14 16.63 5.71
N VAL A 78 -4.32 17.11 6.10
CA VAL A 78 -4.93 18.34 5.56
C VAL A 78 -4.37 19.55 6.30
N ASN A 79 -4.30 19.47 7.63
CA ASN A 79 -3.81 20.55 8.48
C ASN A 79 -2.29 20.51 8.69
N GLN A 80 -1.62 19.46 8.22
CA GLN A 80 -0.19 19.25 8.40
C GLN A 80 0.40 18.62 7.14
N ARG A 81 1.65 18.99 6.80
CA ARG A 81 2.32 18.54 5.58
C ARG A 81 2.97 17.16 5.78
N TRP A 82 2.17 16.10 5.72
CA TRP A 82 2.66 14.73 5.66
C TRP A 82 1.76 13.83 4.81
N LYS A 83 2.37 12.76 4.27
CA LYS A 83 1.71 11.72 3.47
C LYS A 83 2.23 10.36 3.91
N ILE A 84 1.34 9.44 4.26
CA ILE A 84 1.69 8.11 4.77
C ILE A 84 1.04 7.05 3.87
N PRO A 85 1.83 6.22 3.15
CA PRO A 85 1.28 5.07 2.45
C PRO A 85 0.87 4.00 3.47
N VAL A 86 -0.40 3.60 3.44
CA VAL A 86 -0.98 2.63 4.38
C VAL A 86 -1.18 1.25 3.76
N ALA A 87 -1.48 1.19 2.46
CA ALA A 87 -1.65 -0.06 1.73
C ALA A 87 -1.29 0.13 0.26
N TYR A 88 -0.91 -0.96 -0.39
CA TYR A 88 -0.79 -1.02 -1.84
C TYR A 88 -1.28 -2.37 -2.35
N PHE A 89 -1.82 -2.38 -3.56
CA PHE A 89 -2.30 -3.57 -4.26
C PHE A 89 -1.75 -3.57 -5.68
N LEU A 90 -1.35 -4.75 -6.15
CA LEU A 90 -0.85 -4.92 -7.51
C LEU A 90 -2.04 -5.26 -8.41
N ILE A 91 -2.31 -4.43 -9.41
CA ILE A 91 -3.49 -4.56 -10.27
C ILE A 91 -3.12 -4.56 -11.75
N ALA A 92 -4.04 -5.05 -12.59
CA ALA A 92 -3.92 -4.92 -14.03
C ALA A 92 -4.35 -3.52 -14.48
N SER A 93 -5.55 -3.10 -14.07
CA SER A 93 -6.01 -1.72 -14.14
C SER A 93 -7.20 -1.45 -13.23
N LEU A 94 -7.44 -0.18 -12.90
CA LEU A 94 -8.62 0.26 -12.16
C LEU A 94 -9.85 0.32 -13.07
N MET A 95 -9.66 0.55 -14.38
CA MET A 95 -10.73 0.43 -15.37
C MET A 95 -10.92 -1.05 -15.74
N ALA A 96 -12.09 -1.59 -15.39
CA ALA A 96 -12.58 -2.90 -15.78
C ALA A 96 -13.02 -2.92 -17.25
#